data_AF-A0A0Q6RNY2-F1
#
_entry.id   AF-A0A0Q6RNY2-F1
#
_cell.length_a   1.000
_cell.length_b   1.000
_cell.length_c   1.000
_cell.angle_alpha   90.00
_cell.angle_beta   90.00
_cell.angle_gamma   90.00
#
_symmetry.space_group_name_H-M   'P 1'
#
loop_
_entity.id
_entity.type
_entity.pdbx_description
1 polymer ?
#
loop_
_entity_poly.entity_id
_entity_poly.type
_entity_poly.pdbx_seq_one_letter_code
_entity_poly.pdbx_strand_id
1 'polypeptide(L)'
;MSARDPGSTTTARSWHPLSLSIQLAVLVLAEIALFQTYGAHDARFHWAAHFLVAVATAALVLLAVLLVRGSPGRYPLLLVLALHLFAMAPDLIFRAGAPHALWMDVFLGHISVHYLPGGDTAGLAIALVAVGAYVVALTRWLRATRNPM
;
A
#
# COMPACT_ATOMS: atom_id res chain seq x y z
N MET A 1 21.23 12.02 -29.39
CA MET A 1 19.79 11.79 -29.69
C MET A 1 19.19 11.08 -28.49
N SER A 2 18.57 11.82 -27.57
CA SER A 2 18.01 11.26 -26.33
C SER A 2 16.70 10.55 -26.66
N ALA A 3 16.69 9.22 -26.56
CA ALA A 3 15.46 8.45 -26.62
C ALA A 3 14.59 8.90 -25.43
N ARG A 4 13.51 9.65 -25.71
CA ARG A 4 12.49 9.93 -24.69
C ARG A 4 12.00 8.59 -24.18
N ASP A 5 12.37 8.26 -22.95
CA ASP A 5 11.95 7.04 -22.29
C ASP A 5 10.40 6.99 -22.31
N PRO A 6 9.79 6.06 -23.06
CA PRO A 6 8.32 5.95 -23.15
C PRO A 6 7.69 5.70 -21.77
N GLY A 7 8.49 5.31 -20.76
CA GLY A 7 8.09 5.23 -19.36
C GLY A 7 7.69 6.57 -18.72
N SER A 8 8.24 7.70 -19.20
CA SER A 8 8.12 9.01 -18.55
C SER A 8 6.72 9.64 -18.63
N THR A 9 6.01 9.48 -19.74
CA THR A 9 4.72 10.16 -20.00
C THR A 9 3.58 9.55 -19.19
N THR A 10 3.52 8.22 -19.09
CA THR A 10 2.46 7.54 -18.33
C THR A 10 2.68 7.67 -16.83
N THR A 11 3.94 7.66 -16.37
CA THR A 11 4.27 7.93 -14.97
C THR A 11 3.87 9.37 -14.62
N ALA A 12 4.24 10.36 -15.44
CA ALA A 12 3.80 11.74 -15.23
C ALA A 12 2.25 11.85 -15.12
N ARG A 13 1.50 11.10 -15.92
CA ARG A 13 0.03 11.09 -15.87
C ARG A 13 -0.51 10.50 -14.56
N SER A 14 0.05 9.40 -14.04
CA SER A 14 -0.44 8.78 -12.79
C SER A 14 -0.16 9.63 -11.54
N TRP A 15 0.78 10.57 -11.63
CA TRP A 15 1.14 11.50 -10.56
C TRP A 15 0.48 12.89 -10.74
N HIS A 16 -0.30 13.08 -11.80
CA HIS A 16 -1.06 14.31 -12.01
C HIS A 16 -2.16 14.46 -10.92
N PRO A 17 -2.44 15.67 -10.40
CA PRO A 17 -3.42 15.87 -9.33
C PRO A 17 -4.77 15.22 -9.60
N LEU A 18 -5.32 15.38 -10.81
CA LEU A 18 -6.58 14.72 -11.20
C LEU A 18 -6.51 13.19 -11.10
N SER A 19 -5.40 12.58 -11.53
CA SER A 19 -5.24 11.13 -11.44
C SER A 19 -5.16 10.68 -9.98
N LEU A 20 -4.42 11.40 -9.15
CA LEU A 20 -4.33 11.12 -7.71
C LEU A 20 -5.69 11.26 -7.03
N SER A 21 -6.49 12.28 -7.37
CA SER A 21 -7.85 12.45 -6.85
C SER A 21 -8.76 11.29 -7.25
N ILE A 22 -8.68 10.82 -8.50
CA ILE A 22 -9.44 9.64 -8.95
C ILE A 22 -9.01 8.39 -8.18
N GLN A 23 -7.70 8.15 -8.05
CA GLN A 23 -7.21 6.99 -7.31
C GLN A 23 -7.62 7.05 -5.83
N LEU A 24 -7.58 8.24 -5.22
CA LEU A 24 -8.03 8.45 -3.84
C LEU A 24 -9.52 8.18 -3.70
N ALA A 25 -10.36 8.66 -4.62
CA ALA A 25 -11.79 8.38 -4.60
C ALA A 25 -12.06 6.87 -4.71
N VAL A 26 -11.37 6.18 -5.62
CA VAL A 26 -11.47 4.71 -5.76
C VAL A 26 -11.05 4.01 -4.48
N LEU A 27 -9.89 4.38 -3.91
CA LEU A 27 -9.40 3.81 -2.66
C LEU A 27 -10.42 4.02 -1.54
N VAL A 28 -10.86 5.26 -1.29
CA VAL A 28 -11.80 5.58 -0.21
C VAL A 28 -13.11 4.82 -0.36
N LEU A 29 -13.70 4.78 -1.55
CA LEU A 29 -14.95 4.05 -1.79
C LEU A 29 -14.79 2.55 -1.56
N ALA A 30 -13.67 1.97 -2.02
CA ALA A 30 -13.37 0.56 -1.79
C ALA A 30 -13.13 0.26 -0.31
N GLU A 31 -12.37 1.10 0.39
CA GLU A 31 -12.11 0.95 1.83
C GLU A 31 -13.39 1.04 2.66
N ILE A 32 -14.31 1.96 2.33
CA ILE A 32 -15.62 2.04 2.98
C ILE A 32 -16.38 0.72 2.77
N ALA A 33 -16.46 0.23 1.53
CA ALA A 33 -17.15 -1.02 1.23
C ALA A 33 -16.53 -2.22 1.97
N LEU A 34 -15.20 -2.33 1.98
CA LEU A 34 -14.46 -3.37 2.69
C LEU A 34 -14.70 -3.30 4.19
N PHE A 35 -14.63 -2.10 4.79
CA PHE A 35 -14.86 -1.89 6.21
C PHE A 35 -16.26 -2.35 6.64
N GLN A 36 -17.29 -2.11 5.82
CA GLN A 36 -18.65 -2.60 6.10
C GLN A 36 -18.74 -4.13 6.15
N THR A 37 -17.84 -4.85 5.47
CA THR A 37 -17.79 -6.33 5.56
C THR A 37 -17.23 -6.84 6.89
N TYR A 38 -16.63 -5.97 7.71
CA TYR A 38 -16.10 -6.28 9.04
C TYR A 38 -16.99 -5.70 10.16
N GLY A 39 -18.31 -5.82 10.04
CA GLY A 39 -19.29 -5.15 10.90
C GLY A 39 -19.17 -5.41 12.42
N ALA A 40 -18.65 -6.58 12.82
CA ALA A 40 -18.41 -6.95 14.22
C ALA A 40 -17.15 -6.28 14.80
N HIS A 41 -17.14 -5.92 16.09
CA HIS A 41 -16.05 -5.15 16.70
C HIS A 41 -14.67 -5.81 16.54
N ASP A 42 -14.57 -7.10 16.84
CA ASP A 42 -13.32 -7.87 16.71
C ASP A 42 -12.83 -7.97 15.25
N ALA A 43 -13.77 -7.91 14.31
CA ALA A 43 -13.47 -7.94 12.87
C ALA A 43 -12.88 -6.58 12.40
N ARG A 44 -13.28 -5.45 12.99
CA ARG A 44 -12.77 -4.12 12.58
C ARG A 44 -11.27 -3.97 12.81
N PHE A 45 -10.73 -4.62 13.84
CA PHE A 45 -9.29 -4.66 14.07
C PHE A 45 -8.55 -5.41 12.95
N HIS A 46 -9.11 -6.50 12.44
CA HIS A 46 -8.51 -7.24 11.32
C HIS A 46 -8.45 -6.38 10.06
N TRP A 47 -9.52 -5.62 9.77
CA TRP A 47 -9.52 -4.67 8.66
C TRP A 47 -8.39 -3.64 8.81
N ALA A 48 -8.22 -3.05 10.00
CA ALA A 48 -7.17 -2.06 10.24
C ALA A 48 -5.77 -2.67 10.08
N ALA A 49 -5.55 -3.88 10.59
CA ALA A 49 -4.29 -4.60 10.44
C ALA A 49 -3.95 -4.85 8.96
N HIS A 50 -4.92 -5.35 8.18
CA HIS A 50 -4.76 -5.57 6.74
C HIS A 50 -4.43 -4.28 6.00
N PHE A 51 -5.14 -3.19 6.32
CA PHE A 51 -4.91 -1.89 5.71
C PHE A 51 -3.52 -1.34 6.02
N LEU A 52 -3.08 -1.40 7.29
CA LEU A 52 -1.77 -0.91 7.71
C LEU A 52 -0.62 -1.70 7.07
N VAL A 53 -0.74 -3.03 6.99
CA VAL A 53 0.22 -3.88 6.26
C VAL A 53 0.25 -3.49 4.80
N ALA A 54 -0.90 -3.31 4.15
CA ALA A 54 -0.97 -2.91 2.75
C ALA A 54 -0.30 -1.55 2.49
N VAL A 55 -0.53 -0.55 3.34
CA VAL A 55 0.13 0.77 3.25
C VAL A 55 1.64 0.64 3.41
N ALA A 56 2.10 -0.10 4.42
CA ALA A 56 3.52 -0.31 4.66
C ALA A 56 4.19 -1.03 3.48
N THR A 57 3.61 -2.15 3.01
CA THR A 57 4.13 -2.91 1.87
C THR A 57 4.10 -2.08 0.59
N ALA A 58 3.03 -1.32 0.33
CA ALA A 58 2.95 -0.44 -0.84
C ALA A 58 4.07 0.60 -0.83
N ALA A 59 4.32 1.25 0.32
CA ALA A 59 5.38 2.23 0.46
C ALA A 59 6.76 1.62 0.23
N LEU A 60 7.03 0.42 0.78
CA LEU A 60 8.28 -0.30 0.56
C LEU A 60 8.47 -0.73 -0.90
N VAL A 61 7.41 -1.22 -1.56
CA VAL A 61 7.44 -1.56 -2.99
C VAL A 61 7.71 -0.32 -3.84
N LEU A 62 7.03 0.80 -3.57
CA LEU A 62 7.25 2.04 -4.31
C LEU A 62 8.66 2.60 -4.09
N LEU A 63 9.18 2.50 -2.87
CA LEU A 63 10.57 2.84 -2.55
C LEU A 63 11.55 1.96 -3.32
N ALA A 64 11.37 0.63 -3.29
CA ALA A 64 12.22 -0.28 -4.03
C ALA A 64 12.17 -0.01 -5.54
N VAL A 65 10.98 0.22 -6.10
CA VAL A 65 10.79 0.60 -7.51
C VAL A 65 11.55 1.89 -7.83
N LEU A 66 11.44 2.92 -6.98
CA LEU A 66 12.15 4.18 -7.18
C LEU A 66 13.67 4.00 -7.16
N LEU A 67 14.19 3.22 -6.22
CA LEU A 67 15.63 2.97 -6.09
C LEU A 67 16.19 2.13 -7.24
N VAL A 68 15.45 1.11 -7.70
CA VAL A 68 15.90 0.20 -8.76
C VAL A 68 15.72 0.81 -10.15
N ARG A 69 14.57 1.45 -10.42
CA ARG A 69 14.24 1.99 -11.75
C ARG A 69 14.68 3.44 -11.93
N GLY A 70 15.14 4.11 -10.87
CA GLY A 70 15.47 5.53 -10.90
C GLY A 70 14.28 6.44 -11.24
N SER A 71 13.05 5.95 -11.11
CA SER A 71 11.82 6.68 -11.41
C SER A 71 10.66 6.17 -10.54
N PRO A 72 9.70 7.03 -10.16
CA PRO A 72 8.61 6.62 -9.28
C PRO A 72 7.68 5.60 -9.94
N GLY A 73 7.18 4.67 -9.14
CA GLY A 73 6.15 3.72 -9.56
C GLY A 73 4.85 4.41 -9.97
N ARG A 74 3.96 3.69 -10.66
CA ARG A 74 2.65 4.22 -11.11
C ARG A 74 1.54 3.81 -10.16
N TYR A 75 0.49 4.63 -10.12
CA TYR A 75 -0.76 4.37 -9.39
C TYR A 75 -0.58 4.02 -7.91
N PRO A 76 0.11 4.86 -7.12
CA PRO A 76 0.50 4.52 -5.75
C PRO A 76 -0.68 4.15 -4.84
N LEU A 77 -1.84 4.80 -5.00
CA LEU A 77 -3.01 4.53 -4.16
C LEU A 77 -3.78 3.27 -4.61
N LEU A 78 -3.75 2.94 -5.90
CA LEU A 78 -4.33 1.66 -6.36
C LEU A 78 -3.45 0.47 -5.96
N LEU A 79 -2.13 0.67 -5.82
CA LEU A 79 -1.25 -0.35 -5.27
C LEU A 79 -1.59 -0.64 -3.81
N VAL A 80 -1.90 0.39 -3.00
CA VAL A 80 -2.39 0.19 -1.62
C VAL A 80 -3.65 -0.68 -1.63
N LEU A 81 -4.65 -0.34 -2.45
CA LEU A 81 -5.88 -1.12 -2.56
C LEU A 81 -5.62 -2.57 -2.98
N ALA A 82 -4.78 -2.78 -4.00
CA ALA A 82 -4.45 -4.12 -4.48
C ALA A 82 -3.76 -4.96 -3.39
N LEU A 83 -2.83 -4.35 -2.64
CA LEU A 83 -2.15 -5.01 -1.53
C LEU A 83 -3.07 -5.23 -0.32
N HIS A 84 -4.08 -4.39 -0.12
CA HIS A 84 -5.10 -4.60 0.91
C HIS A 84 -5.95 -5.83 0.57
N LEU A 85 -6.46 -5.91 -0.66
CA LEU A 85 -7.19 -7.09 -1.12
C LEU A 85 -6.33 -8.36 -1.03
N PHE A 86 -5.03 -8.24 -1.33
CA PHE A 86 -4.09 -9.35 -1.18
C PHE A 86 -3.90 -9.72 0.30
N ALA A 87 -3.69 -8.76 1.20
CA ALA A 87 -3.59 -8.97 2.65
C ALA A 87 -4.83 -9.66 3.22
N MET A 88 -6.02 -9.30 2.73
CA MET A 88 -7.30 -9.91 3.10
C MET A 88 -7.54 -11.31 2.54
N ALA A 89 -6.67 -11.84 1.66
CA ALA A 89 -6.90 -13.13 1.03
C ALA A 89 -7.22 -14.28 2.01
N PRO A 90 -6.54 -14.42 3.18
CA PRO A 90 -6.90 -15.42 4.18
C PRO A 90 -8.35 -15.30 4.67
N ASP A 91 -8.80 -14.08 5.02
CA ASP A 91 -10.16 -13.81 5.48
C ASP A 91 -11.19 -14.13 4.40
N LEU A 92 -10.91 -13.77 3.15
CA LEU A 92 -11.79 -14.04 2.01
C LEU A 92 -11.93 -15.54 1.75
N ILE A 93 -10.83 -16.28 1.81
CA ILE A 93 -10.81 -17.73 1.62
C ILE A 93 -11.55 -18.44 2.76
N PHE A 94 -11.31 -18.03 4.01
CA PHE A 94 -12.01 -18.56 5.17
C PHE A 94 -13.52 -18.30 5.12
N ARG A 95 -13.94 -17.07 4.78
CA ARG A 95 -15.36 -16.72 4.60
C ARG A 95 -16.03 -17.48 3.47
N ALA A 96 -15.28 -17.92 2.46
CA ALA A 96 -15.77 -18.78 1.38
C ALA A 96 -15.96 -20.25 1.80
N GLY A 97 -15.70 -20.61 3.06
CA GLY A 97 -15.94 -21.94 3.63
C GLY A 97 -14.71 -22.85 3.64
N ALA A 98 -13.53 -22.35 3.27
CA ALA A 98 -12.30 -23.11 3.42
C ALA A 98 -11.95 -23.30 4.91
N PRO A 99 -11.44 -24.47 5.33
CA PRO A 99 -10.98 -24.65 6.69
C PRO A 99 -9.80 -23.71 6.97
N HIS A 100 -9.75 -23.21 8.20
CA HIS A 100 -8.63 -22.40 8.66
C HIS A 100 -7.32 -23.21 8.61
N ALA A 101 -6.24 -22.60 8.12
CA ALA A 101 -4.96 -23.28 7.93
C ALA A 101 -3.79 -22.42 8.45
N LEU A 102 -2.71 -23.06 8.92
CA LEU A 102 -1.56 -22.39 9.53
C LEU A 102 -0.84 -21.37 8.63
N TRP A 103 -0.99 -21.48 7.30
CA TRP A 103 -0.41 -20.49 6.40
C TRP A 103 -1.19 -19.16 6.43
N MET A 104 -2.50 -19.21 6.70
CA MET A 104 -3.38 -18.03 6.82
C MET A 104 -2.93 -17.15 7.99
N ASP A 105 -2.45 -17.79 9.04
CA ASP A 105 -1.86 -17.14 10.19
C ASP A 105 -0.59 -16.36 9.82
N VAL A 106 0.36 -16.95 9.11
CA VAL A 106 1.64 -16.27 8.83
C VAL A 106 1.62 -15.40 7.57
N PHE A 107 0.53 -15.42 6.80
CA PHE A 107 0.42 -14.74 5.51
C PHE A 107 0.64 -13.23 5.65
N LEU A 108 1.66 -12.68 4.97
CA LEU A 108 2.05 -11.26 5.12
C LEU A 108 2.26 -10.79 6.57
N GLY A 109 2.52 -11.71 7.50
CA GLY A 109 2.66 -11.39 8.92
C GLY A 109 1.33 -11.16 9.66
N HIS A 110 0.23 -11.75 9.18
CA HIS A 110 -1.12 -11.60 9.73
C HIS A 110 -1.20 -11.88 11.24
N ILE A 111 -0.64 -13.00 11.70
CA ILE A 111 -0.50 -13.35 13.13
C ILE A 111 0.50 -12.45 13.81
N SER A 112 1.64 -12.12 13.18
CA SER A 112 2.68 -11.33 13.85
C SER A 112 2.20 -9.95 14.29
N VAL A 113 1.21 -9.33 13.62
CA VAL A 113 0.61 -8.07 14.08
C VAL A 113 -0.14 -8.23 15.40
N HIS A 114 -0.80 -9.37 15.64
CA HIS A 114 -1.44 -9.67 16.92
C HIS A 114 -0.43 -9.86 18.07
N TYR A 115 0.82 -10.21 17.75
CA TYR A 115 1.90 -10.41 18.71
C TYR A 115 2.89 -9.23 18.76
N LEU A 116 2.70 -8.18 17.97
CA LEU A 116 3.51 -6.98 18.07
C LEU A 116 3.19 -6.27 19.39
N PRO A 117 4.19 -6.01 20.25
CA PRO A 117 3.98 -5.18 21.43
C PRO A 117 3.43 -3.81 21.01
N GLY A 118 2.23 -3.46 21.49
CA GLY A 118 1.53 -2.24 21.11
C GLY A 118 0.51 -2.38 19.95
N GLY A 119 0.32 -3.58 19.38
CA GLY A 119 -0.73 -3.90 18.41
C GLY A 119 -0.79 -2.93 17.23
N ASP A 120 -1.97 -2.38 16.96
CA ASP A 120 -2.22 -1.41 15.88
C ASP A 120 -1.32 -0.17 15.95
N THR A 121 -0.90 0.26 17.14
CA THR A 121 -0.02 1.43 17.29
C THR A 121 1.36 1.14 16.71
N ALA A 122 1.88 -0.08 16.90
CA ALA A 122 3.12 -0.51 16.27
C ALA A 122 2.95 -0.63 14.76
N GLY A 123 1.83 -1.19 14.28
CA GLY A 123 1.48 -1.25 12.87
C GLY A 123 1.43 0.14 12.22
N LEU A 124 0.79 1.12 12.88
CA LEU A 124 0.73 2.51 12.45
C LEU A 124 2.13 3.14 12.38
N ALA A 125 2.96 2.94 13.41
CA ALA A 125 4.33 3.44 13.42
C ALA A 125 5.15 2.88 12.25
N ILE A 126 5.05 1.58 11.97
CA ILE A 126 5.73 0.93 10.84
C ILE A 126 5.26 1.53 9.51
N ALA A 127 3.94 1.67 9.33
CA ALA A 127 3.37 2.25 8.12
C ALA A 127 3.84 3.70 7.91
N LEU A 128 3.84 4.52 8.97
CA LEU A 128 4.32 5.90 8.92
C LEU A 128 5.81 5.98 8.56
N VAL A 129 6.64 5.11 9.15
CA VAL A 129 8.08 5.06 8.82
C VAL A 129 8.30 4.66 7.36
N ALA A 130 7.60 3.63 6.87
CA ALA A 130 7.70 3.19 5.49
C ALA A 130 7.26 4.28 4.49
N VAL A 131 6.11 4.92 4.75
CA VAL A 131 5.61 6.04 3.95
C VAL A 131 6.59 7.22 4.00
N GLY A 132 7.09 7.56 5.18
CA GLY A 132 8.08 8.63 5.37
C GLY A 132 9.36 8.39 4.57
N ALA A 133 9.90 7.16 4.62
CA ALA A 133 11.07 6.78 3.83
C ALA A 133 10.83 6.95 2.32
N TYR A 134 9.67 6.49 1.82
CA TYR A 134 9.31 6.68 0.42
C TYR A 134 9.15 8.16 0.05
N VAL A 135 8.45 8.96 0.86
CA VAL A 135 8.24 10.39 0.60
C VAL A 135 9.58 11.16 0.57
N VAL A 136 10.51 10.84 1.47
CA VAL A 136 11.85 11.44 1.48
C VAL A 136 12.60 11.11 0.19
N ALA A 137 12.60 9.84 -0.22
CA ALA A 137 13.26 9.42 -1.46
C ALA A 137 12.62 10.07 -2.70
N LEU A 138 11.29 10.08 -2.78
CA LEU A 138 10.55 10.72 -3.87
C LEU A 138 10.82 12.21 -3.95
N THR A 139 10.86 12.91 -2.81
CA THR A 139 11.16 14.34 -2.75
C THR A 139 12.56 14.64 -3.26
N ARG A 140 13.56 13.82 -2.88
CA ARG A 140 14.94 13.96 -3.38
C ARG A 140 14.99 13.78 -4.90
N TRP A 141 14.32 12.76 -5.41
CA TRP A 141 14.22 12.49 -6.85
C TRP A 141 13.55 13.65 -7.63
N LEU A 142 12.44 14.18 -7.12
CA LEU A 142 11.74 15.33 -7.73
C LEU A 142 12.61 16.60 -7.77
N ARG A 143 13.44 16.83 -6.75
CA ARG A 143 14.37 17.97 -6.74
C ARG A 143 15.49 17.80 -7.77
N ALA A 144 16.09 16.61 -7.84
CA ALA A 144 17.16 16.31 -8.79
C ALA A 144 16.69 16.42 -10.26
N THR A 145 15.45 16.05 -10.54
CA THR A 145 14.88 16.11 -11.90
C THR A 145 14.46 17.52 -12.35
N ARG A 146 14.20 18.45 -11.42
CA ARG A 146 13.84 19.85 -11.74
C ARG A 146 15.06 20.76 -11.94
N ASN A 147 16.19 20.44 -11.32
CA ASN A 147 17.44 21.19 -11.43
C ASN A 147 18.55 20.29 -12.00
N PRO A 148 18.50 19.89 -13.28
CA PRO A 148 19.65 19.25 -13.91
C PRO A 148 20.75 20.30 -14.05
N MET A 149 21.81 20.18 -13.24
CA MET A 149 23.04 20.95 -13.44
C MET A 149 23.69 20.57 -14.77
#